data_AF-A0A0A3XZ24-F1
#
_entry.id   AF-A0A0A3XZ24-F1
#
_cell.length_a   1.000
_cell.length_b   1.000
_cell.length_c   1.000
_cell.angle_alpha   90.00
_cell.angle_beta   90.00
_cell.angle_gamma   90.00
#
_symmetry.space_group_name_H-M   'P 1'
#
loop_
_entity.id
_entity.type
_entity.pdbx_description
1 polymer ?
#
loop_
_entity_poly.entity_id
_entity_poly.type
_entity_poly.pdbx_seq_one_letter_code
_entity_poly.pdbx_strand_id
1 'polypeptide(L)'
;MDAEASREWLEQIRVAAVRDYQQDAPGDAFYGYLLRGISQSALDHAVKEQIEPGRFKYDVIDSGMQLVRDTRFAFGDGGSENSSSFWKDYERPLDLIRADKVPSIDRSGLEASVGEYLALPYRAQAMDSFLVRALIAMELYAFGDEMLNEKTFGIVPARSPLKQRHVLLKYLLGNVFNAIVFGGVAAASIWASSAGLLGETATFWIAGICVALFLLFAALTTILLPFAWVRQAKARRTVYDLLATMNTLYNEQRSDGPVSSQYVYDRAKDAAAKGVVWPAPLFALLDDIQSRSGRY
;
A
#
# COMPACT_ATOMS: atom_id res chain seq x y z
N MET A 1 0.89 7.06 51.07
CA MET A 1 -0.45 7.62 50.86
C MET A 1 -1.43 6.85 51.72
N ASP A 2 -2.27 7.52 52.50
CA ASP A 2 -3.41 6.91 53.20
C ASP A 2 -4.35 6.25 52.17
N ALA A 3 -5.01 5.15 52.55
CA ALA A 3 -6.00 4.44 51.73
C ALA A 3 -7.14 5.36 51.24
N GLU A 4 -7.52 6.37 52.02
CA GLU A 4 -8.56 7.34 51.64
C GLU A 4 -8.06 8.31 50.55
N ALA A 5 -6.87 8.90 50.74
CA ALA A 5 -6.22 9.74 49.73
C ALA A 5 -5.92 8.97 48.43
N SER A 6 -5.62 7.67 48.52
CA SER A 6 -5.44 6.81 47.33
C SER A 6 -6.74 6.57 46.56
N ARG A 7 -7.87 6.46 47.25
CA ARG A 7 -9.19 6.29 46.60
C ARG A 7 -9.64 7.59 45.94
N GLU A 8 -9.47 8.71 46.63
CA GLU A 8 -9.81 10.02 46.09
C GLU A 8 -8.97 10.36 44.85
N TRP A 9 -7.67 10.08 44.89
CA TRP A 9 -6.76 10.23 43.75
C TRP A 9 -7.17 9.34 42.56
N LEU A 10 -7.46 8.06 42.79
CA LEU A 10 -7.92 7.15 41.73
C LEU A 10 -9.23 7.63 41.09
N GLU A 11 -10.14 8.17 41.90
CA GLU A 11 -11.42 8.68 41.40
C GLU A 11 -11.24 9.96 40.58
N GLN A 12 -10.34 10.86 41.00
CA GLN A 12 -10.00 12.05 40.21
C GLN A 12 -9.40 11.70 38.84
N ILE A 13 -8.50 10.72 38.80
CA ILE A 13 -7.91 10.24 37.53
C ILE A 13 -8.97 9.56 36.66
N ARG A 14 -9.84 8.72 37.24
CA ARG A 14 -10.94 8.09 36.49
C ARG A 14 -11.92 9.12 35.93
N VAL A 15 -12.32 10.11 36.72
CA VAL A 15 -13.20 11.20 36.25
C VAL A 15 -12.54 11.98 35.11
N ALA A 16 -11.23 12.26 35.22
CA ALA A 16 -10.48 12.91 34.16
C ALA A 16 -10.40 12.07 32.86
N ALA A 17 -10.28 10.74 32.98
CA ALA A 17 -10.21 9.84 31.83
C ALA A 17 -11.58 9.53 31.19
N VAL A 18 -12.64 9.42 31.99
CA VAL A 18 -13.95 8.90 31.57
C VAL A 18 -14.89 10.01 31.10
N ARG A 19 -14.90 11.17 31.77
CA ARG A 19 -15.96 12.17 31.57
C ARG A 19 -15.83 12.96 30.28
N ASP A 20 -14.62 13.42 29.95
CA ASP A 20 -14.39 14.29 28.78
C ASP A 20 -14.37 13.49 27.47
N TYR A 21 -14.10 12.18 27.52
CA TYR A 21 -13.77 11.40 26.31
C TYR A 21 -14.71 10.24 25.97
N GLN A 22 -15.48 9.70 26.94
CA GLN A 22 -16.53 8.72 26.63
C GLN A 22 -17.82 9.38 26.13
N GLN A 23 -18.04 10.68 26.39
CA GLN A 23 -19.23 11.39 25.91
C GLN A 23 -19.24 11.56 24.37
N ASP A 24 -18.07 11.57 23.73
CA ASP A 24 -17.93 11.77 22.28
C ASP A 24 -17.83 10.47 21.46
N ALA A 25 -17.83 9.30 22.11
CA ALA A 25 -17.63 8.01 21.45
C ALA A 25 -18.92 7.15 21.49
N PRO A 26 -19.66 6.99 20.37
CA PRO A 26 -20.75 6.02 20.33
C PRO A 26 -20.19 4.63 20.62
N GLY A 27 -20.74 3.94 21.63
CA GLY A 27 -20.17 2.76 22.28
C GLY A 27 -19.83 1.55 21.39
N ASP A 28 -20.37 1.51 20.17
CA ASP A 28 -20.21 0.42 19.19
C ASP A 28 -19.22 0.75 18.06
N ALA A 29 -18.57 1.91 18.10
CA ALA A 29 -17.68 2.38 17.05
C ALA A 29 -16.21 1.97 17.26
N PHE A 30 -15.51 1.60 16.18
CA PHE A 30 -14.08 1.25 16.20
C PHE A 30 -13.20 2.34 16.82
N TYR A 31 -13.52 3.61 16.55
CA TYR A 31 -12.85 4.75 17.18
C TYR A 31 -12.96 4.71 18.72
N GLY A 32 -14.16 4.44 19.25
CA GLY A 32 -14.37 4.31 20.70
C GLY A 32 -13.68 3.08 21.31
N TYR A 33 -13.45 2.03 20.54
CA TYR A 33 -12.63 0.90 20.98
C TYR A 33 -11.16 1.30 21.17
N LEU A 34 -10.56 2.02 20.21
CA LEU A 34 -9.18 2.49 20.31
C LEU A 34 -8.99 3.49 21.45
N LEU A 35 -9.91 4.48 21.59
CA LEU A 35 -9.87 5.45 22.68
C LEU A 35 -9.90 4.75 24.03
N ARG A 36 -10.80 3.79 24.24
CA ARG A 36 -10.87 3.01 25.48
C ARG A 36 -9.56 2.27 25.78
N GLY A 37 -8.96 1.62 24.76
CA GLY A 37 -7.69 0.91 24.92
C GLY A 37 -6.54 1.82 25.35
N ILE A 38 -6.44 3.00 24.72
CA ILE A 38 -5.41 3.99 25.05
C ILE A 38 -5.66 4.62 26.42
N SER A 39 -6.89 5.06 26.73
CA SER A 39 -7.23 5.62 28.03
C SER A 39 -6.96 4.65 29.17
N GLN A 40 -7.31 3.37 29.00
CA GLN A 40 -7.04 2.34 30.02
C GLN A 40 -5.54 2.14 30.23
N SER A 41 -4.76 2.06 29.15
CA SER A 41 -3.31 1.86 29.24
C SER A 41 -2.60 3.08 29.85
N ALA A 42 -3.08 4.29 29.54
CA ALA A 42 -2.61 5.54 30.14
C ALA A 42 -2.91 5.55 31.65
N LEU A 43 -4.13 5.15 32.03
CA LEU A 43 -4.55 5.05 33.43
C LEU A 43 -3.67 4.05 34.20
N ASP A 44 -3.46 2.85 33.66
CA ASP A 44 -2.64 1.82 34.29
C ASP A 44 -1.19 2.29 34.47
N HIS A 45 -0.64 3.01 33.49
CA HIS A 45 0.66 3.65 33.59
C HIS A 45 0.70 4.73 34.67
N ALA A 46 -0.29 5.63 34.72
CA ALA A 46 -0.36 6.69 35.72
C ALA A 46 -0.51 6.13 37.14
N VAL A 47 -1.27 5.05 37.30
CA VAL A 47 -1.42 4.32 38.57
C VAL A 47 -0.08 3.74 39.01
N LYS A 48 0.62 3.08 38.08
CA LYS A 48 1.91 2.44 38.34
C LYS A 48 3.00 3.44 38.70
N GLU A 49 3.11 4.53 37.96
CA GLU A 49 4.16 5.56 38.14
C GLU A 49 3.76 6.67 39.13
N GLN A 50 2.59 6.56 39.76
CA GLN A 50 2.05 7.53 40.74
C GLN A 50 2.00 8.97 40.19
N ILE A 51 1.54 9.12 38.95
CA ILE A 51 1.49 10.41 38.26
C ILE A 51 0.39 11.30 38.85
N GLU A 52 0.72 12.55 39.15
CA GLU A 52 -0.24 13.51 39.68
C GLU A 52 -1.41 13.76 38.69
N PRO A 53 -2.67 13.97 39.17
CA PRO A 53 -3.84 14.04 38.28
C PRO A 53 -3.76 15.13 37.21
N GLY A 54 -3.20 16.30 37.54
CA GLY A 54 -3.01 17.37 36.57
C GLY A 54 -2.06 16.95 35.44
N ARG A 55 -0.94 16.32 35.81
CA ARG A 55 0.06 15.83 34.87
C ARG A 55 -0.46 14.67 34.02
N PHE A 56 -1.27 13.80 34.61
CA PHE A 56 -1.99 12.78 33.87
C PHE A 56 -2.88 13.38 32.79
N LYS A 57 -3.68 14.40 33.13
CA LYS A 57 -4.61 15.04 32.20
C LYS A 57 -3.90 15.72 31.02
N TYR A 58 -2.83 16.48 31.29
CA TYR A 58 -2.21 17.33 30.26
C TYR A 58 -1.04 16.67 29.52
N ASP A 59 -0.29 15.75 30.16
CA ASP A 59 0.93 15.20 29.55
C ASP A 59 0.71 13.76 29.03
N VAL A 60 -0.09 12.96 29.76
CA VAL A 60 -0.20 11.51 29.51
C VAL A 60 -1.39 11.18 28.63
N ILE A 61 -2.61 11.45 29.10
CA ILE A 61 -3.81 11.03 28.37
C ILE A 61 -4.02 11.87 27.10
N ASP A 62 -3.76 13.17 27.14
CA ASP A 62 -3.97 14.08 25.99
C ASP A 62 -3.16 13.62 24.76
N SER A 63 -1.88 13.28 24.96
CA SER A 63 -1.00 12.72 23.93
C SER A 63 -1.56 11.43 23.31
N GLY A 64 -2.08 10.52 24.13
CA GLY A 64 -2.71 9.29 23.65
C GLY A 64 -4.00 9.54 22.87
N MET A 65 -4.81 10.51 23.30
CA MET A 65 -6.07 10.84 22.63
C MET A 65 -5.84 11.55 21.31
N GLN A 66 -4.85 12.44 21.27
CA GLN A 66 -4.40 13.11 20.06
C GLN A 66 -3.88 12.09 19.03
N LEU A 67 -3.07 11.11 19.46
CA LEU A 67 -2.64 10.00 18.61
C LEU A 67 -3.81 9.26 17.94
N VAL A 68 -4.85 8.87 18.69
CA VAL A 68 -5.99 8.12 18.12
C VAL A 68 -6.76 8.98 17.12
N ARG A 69 -6.85 10.29 17.39
CA ARG A 69 -7.44 11.28 16.48
C ARG A 69 -6.63 11.43 15.20
N ASP A 70 -5.31 11.59 15.30
CA ASP A 70 -4.42 11.76 14.15
C ASP A 70 -4.36 10.49 13.29
N THR A 71 -4.35 9.32 13.94
CA THR A 71 -4.47 8.04 13.27
C THR A 71 -5.78 7.95 12.48
N ARG A 72 -6.89 8.42 13.05
CA ARG A 72 -8.20 8.46 12.35
C ARG A 72 -8.15 9.38 11.14
N PHE A 73 -7.52 10.56 11.25
CA PHE A 73 -7.38 11.49 10.13
C PHE A 73 -6.55 10.95 8.97
N ALA A 74 -5.68 9.96 9.21
CA ALA A 74 -4.93 9.28 8.17
C ALA A 74 -5.79 8.42 7.21
N PHE A 75 -7.09 8.20 7.48
CA PHE A 75 -8.01 7.45 6.61
C PHE A 75 -9.08 8.41 6.02
N GLY A 76 -9.14 8.56 4.68
CA GLY A 76 -10.06 9.51 4.00
C GLY A 76 -11.54 9.08 4.01
N ASP A 77 -12.56 9.91 3.70
CA ASP A 77 -12.66 11.30 3.23
C ASP A 77 -12.58 12.34 4.36
N GLY A 78 -11.55 13.20 4.31
CA GLY A 78 -11.56 14.56 4.86
C GLY A 78 -12.30 14.78 6.17
N GLY A 79 -11.97 14.03 7.23
CA GLY A 79 -12.30 14.46 8.58
C GLY A 79 -13.77 14.79 8.81
N SER A 80 -14.73 14.05 8.23
CA SER A 80 -16.07 14.15 8.79
C SER A 80 -15.97 13.71 10.25
N GLU A 81 -16.12 14.67 11.17
CA GLU A 81 -15.99 14.49 12.61
C GLU A 81 -16.92 13.38 13.14
N ASN A 82 -17.87 12.94 12.30
CA ASN A 82 -18.90 11.94 12.58
C ASN A 82 -18.62 10.51 12.07
N SER A 83 -17.51 10.26 11.36
CA SER A 83 -17.14 8.90 10.92
C SER A 83 -16.56 8.08 12.08
N SER A 84 -17.44 7.47 12.86
CA SER A 84 -17.08 6.60 13.98
C SER A 84 -16.49 5.25 13.52
N SER A 85 -16.70 4.88 12.25
CA SER A 85 -16.16 3.69 11.57
C SER A 85 -15.23 4.08 10.42
N PHE A 86 -14.15 4.79 10.74
CA PHE A 86 -13.13 5.21 9.76
C PHE A 86 -12.32 4.03 9.20
N TRP A 87 -12.21 2.95 9.98
CA TRP A 87 -11.63 1.68 9.53
C TRP A 87 -12.73 0.68 9.23
N LYS A 88 -12.58 -0.02 8.10
CA LYS A 88 -13.42 -1.17 7.73
C LYS A 88 -12.51 -2.30 7.31
N ASP A 89 -12.72 -3.43 7.97
CA ASP A 89 -12.00 -4.64 7.65
C ASP A 89 -12.64 -5.32 6.43
N TYR A 90 -11.96 -5.25 5.29
CA TYR A 90 -12.40 -5.91 4.07
C TYR A 90 -11.90 -7.36 4.00
N GLU A 91 -12.82 -8.32 3.94
CA GLU A 91 -12.50 -9.76 3.80
C GLU A 91 -11.74 -10.08 2.50
N ARG A 92 -11.92 -9.25 1.47
CA ARG A 92 -11.36 -9.45 0.13
C ARG A 92 -10.79 -8.15 -0.40
N PRO A 93 -9.65 -7.68 0.13
CA PRO A 93 -9.06 -6.39 -0.26
C PRO A 93 -8.73 -6.35 -1.77
N LEU A 94 -8.34 -7.49 -2.36
CA LEU A 94 -8.05 -7.58 -3.80
C LEU A 94 -9.29 -7.38 -4.68
N ASP A 95 -10.48 -7.80 -4.25
CA ASP A 95 -11.72 -7.60 -5.03
C ASP A 95 -12.10 -6.12 -5.05
N LEU A 96 -11.88 -5.44 -3.93
CA LEU A 96 -12.09 -4.01 -3.78
C LEU A 96 -11.08 -3.19 -4.61
N ILE A 97 -9.81 -3.59 -4.61
CA ILE A 97 -8.78 -3.00 -5.49
C ILE A 97 -9.18 -3.17 -6.95
N ARG A 98 -9.54 -4.39 -7.39
CA ARG A 98 -9.97 -4.64 -8.78
C ARG A 98 -11.18 -3.81 -9.22
N ALA A 99 -12.00 -3.38 -8.27
CA ALA A 99 -13.17 -2.55 -8.51
C ALA A 99 -12.86 -1.03 -8.57
N ASP A 100 -11.58 -0.62 -8.48
CA ASP A 100 -11.15 0.80 -8.39
C ASP A 100 -11.81 1.53 -7.20
N LYS A 101 -12.02 0.82 -6.08
CA LYS A 101 -12.66 1.32 -4.86
C LYS A 101 -11.70 1.38 -3.66
N VAL A 102 -10.41 1.55 -3.94
CA VAL A 102 -9.34 1.52 -2.93
C VAL A 102 -9.56 2.62 -1.87
N PRO A 103 -9.50 2.31 -0.56
CA PRO A 103 -9.65 3.32 0.47
C PRO A 103 -8.42 4.23 0.46
N SER A 104 -8.62 5.54 0.57
CA SER A 104 -7.52 6.48 0.69
C SER A 104 -6.92 6.42 2.09
N ILE A 105 -5.62 6.11 2.17
CA ILE A 105 -4.84 6.13 3.41
C ILE A 105 -3.68 7.10 3.19
N ASP A 106 -3.61 8.15 3.99
CA ASP A 106 -2.45 9.03 4.03
C ASP A 106 -1.29 8.31 4.71
N ARG A 107 -0.34 7.88 3.87
CA ARG A 107 0.88 7.22 4.31
C ARG A 107 1.65 8.05 5.33
N SER A 108 1.78 9.35 5.08
CA SER A 108 2.59 10.21 5.94
C SER A 108 1.96 10.39 7.32
N GLY A 109 0.64 10.64 7.38
CA GLY A 109 -0.11 10.72 8.62
C GLY A 109 -0.08 9.41 9.43
N LEU A 110 -0.24 8.25 8.77
CA LEU A 110 -0.20 6.96 9.46
C LEU A 110 1.21 6.65 9.99
N GLU A 111 2.26 6.87 9.19
CA GLU A 111 3.65 6.66 9.63
C GLU A 111 4.03 7.61 10.78
N ALA A 112 3.56 8.87 10.75
CA ALA A 112 3.73 9.82 11.86
C ALA A 112 3.03 9.35 13.14
N SER A 113 1.78 8.88 13.02
CA SER A 113 1.01 8.34 14.14
C SER A 113 1.72 7.16 14.81
N VAL A 114 2.36 6.27 14.03
CA VAL A 114 3.16 5.18 14.59
C VAL A 114 4.36 5.72 15.36
N GLY A 115 5.03 6.76 14.85
CA GLY A 115 6.11 7.43 15.57
C GLY A 115 5.67 8.01 16.90
N GLU A 116 4.53 8.72 16.94
CA GLU A 116 3.93 9.25 18.17
C GLU A 116 3.55 8.14 19.15
N TYR A 117 2.97 7.05 18.64
CA TYR A 117 2.63 5.90 19.46
C TYR A 117 3.85 5.26 20.11
N LEU A 118 4.94 5.08 19.37
CA LEU A 118 6.19 4.55 19.89
C LEU A 118 6.85 5.50 20.91
N ALA A 119 6.59 6.81 20.81
CA ALA A 119 7.07 7.81 21.75
C ALA A 119 6.29 7.84 23.08
N LEU A 120 5.08 7.26 23.16
CA LEU A 120 4.33 7.20 24.41
C LEU A 120 5.08 6.38 25.47
N PRO A 121 4.89 6.66 26.78
CA PRO A 121 5.50 5.87 27.85
C PRO A 121 4.72 4.59 28.19
N TYR A 122 3.61 4.34 27.50
CA TYR A 122 2.74 3.17 27.65
C TYR A 122 2.32 2.62 26.30
N ARG A 123 1.72 1.43 26.29
CA ARG A 123 1.31 0.70 25.08
C ARG A 123 -0.08 0.14 25.27
N ALA A 124 -0.88 0.19 24.22
CA ALA A 124 -2.23 -0.36 24.19
C ALA A 124 -2.30 -1.46 23.16
N GLN A 125 -2.69 -2.67 23.57
CA GLN A 125 -2.78 -3.82 22.67
C GLN A 125 -3.70 -3.54 21.47
N ALA A 126 -4.85 -2.90 21.71
CA ALA A 126 -5.78 -2.47 20.65
C ALA A 126 -5.09 -1.59 19.57
N MET A 127 -4.13 -0.76 20.00
CA MET A 127 -3.38 0.11 19.11
C MET A 127 -2.29 -0.66 18.37
N ASP A 128 -1.57 -1.56 19.06
CA ASP A 128 -0.60 -2.48 18.45
C ASP A 128 -1.23 -3.25 17.28
N SER A 129 -2.36 -3.93 17.53
CA SER A 129 -3.05 -4.73 16.51
C SER A 129 -3.57 -3.87 15.35
N PHE A 130 -4.11 -2.68 15.64
CA PHE A 130 -4.61 -1.81 14.59
C PHE A 130 -3.50 -1.22 13.73
N LEU A 131 -2.44 -0.65 14.31
CA LEU A 131 -1.36 0.00 13.55
C LEU A 131 -0.60 -1.00 12.66
N VAL A 132 -0.29 -2.19 13.18
CA VAL A 132 0.34 -3.24 12.35
C VAL A 132 -0.54 -3.56 11.15
N ARG A 133 -1.83 -3.78 11.39
CA ARG A 133 -2.79 -4.08 10.35
C ARG A 133 -2.95 -2.94 9.34
N ALA A 134 -3.03 -1.71 9.81
CA ALA A 134 -3.16 -0.51 9.02
C ALA A 134 -1.97 -0.32 8.08
N LEU A 135 -0.74 -0.50 8.58
CA LEU A 135 0.48 -0.39 7.79
C LEU A 135 0.56 -1.46 6.69
N ILE A 136 0.17 -2.70 7.01
CA ILE A 136 0.09 -3.78 6.02
C ILE A 136 -0.97 -3.46 4.95
N ALA A 137 -2.14 -2.97 5.38
CA ALA A 137 -3.24 -2.63 4.48
C ALA A 137 -2.91 -1.46 3.56
N MET A 138 -2.28 -0.42 4.09
CA MET A 138 -1.81 0.74 3.34
C MET A 138 -0.90 0.31 2.20
N GLU A 139 0.09 -0.53 2.46
CA GLU A 139 1.01 -1.00 1.42
C GLU A 139 0.30 -1.94 0.43
N LEU A 140 -0.58 -2.84 0.91
CA LEU A 140 -1.39 -3.71 0.03
C LEU A 140 -2.29 -2.90 -0.91
N TYR A 141 -2.94 -1.86 -0.40
CA TYR A 141 -3.81 -0.99 -1.19
C TYR A 141 -3.02 -0.15 -2.18
N ALA A 142 -1.92 0.48 -1.75
CA ALA A 142 -1.07 1.27 -2.64
C ALA A 142 -0.46 0.43 -3.76
N PHE A 143 0.18 -0.70 -3.41
CA PHE A 143 0.78 -1.61 -4.38
C PHE A 143 -0.28 -2.26 -5.28
N GLY A 144 -1.41 -2.66 -4.69
CA GLY A 144 -2.55 -3.21 -5.41
C GLY A 144 -3.10 -2.25 -6.45
N ASP A 145 -3.32 -1.00 -6.07
CA ASP A 145 -3.82 0.04 -6.96
C ASP A 145 -2.84 0.33 -8.10
N GLU A 146 -1.54 0.48 -7.77
CA GLU A 146 -0.49 0.68 -8.77
C GLU A 146 -0.43 -0.48 -9.77
N MET A 147 -0.55 -1.73 -9.31
CA MET A 147 -0.44 -2.90 -10.18
C MET A 147 -1.73 -3.20 -10.95
N LEU A 148 -2.91 -2.98 -10.38
CA LEU A 148 -4.19 -3.42 -10.95
C LEU A 148 -5.02 -2.30 -11.56
N ASN A 149 -4.78 -1.03 -11.22
CA ASN A 149 -5.59 0.10 -11.67
C ASN A 149 -4.76 1.20 -12.33
N GLU A 150 -3.47 0.98 -12.63
CA GLU A 150 -2.62 1.98 -13.28
C GLU A 150 -3.31 2.64 -14.47
N LYS A 151 -3.49 3.96 -14.38
CA LYS A 151 -4.08 4.78 -15.43
C LYS A 151 -2.97 5.21 -16.38
N THR A 152 -2.78 4.45 -17.46
CA THR A 152 -1.85 4.86 -18.53
C THR A 152 -2.47 5.95 -19.39
N PHE A 153 -1.87 7.14 -19.36
CA PHE A 153 -2.20 8.22 -20.30
C PHE A 153 -1.36 8.11 -21.57
N GLY A 154 -1.98 7.57 -22.64
CA GLY A 154 -1.46 7.67 -24.00
C GLY A 154 -0.18 6.86 -24.30
N ILE A 155 0.92 7.57 -24.54
CA ILE A 155 2.14 7.08 -25.20
C ILE A 155 3.10 6.39 -24.22
N VAL A 156 3.01 6.70 -22.92
CA VAL A 156 3.89 6.11 -21.91
C VAL A 156 3.44 4.67 -21.61
N PRO A 157 4.34 3.67 -21.70
CA PRO A 157 3.98 2.30 -21.38
C PRO A 157 3.63 2.17 -19.89
N ALA A 158 2.62 1.35 -19.59
CA ALA A 158 2.29 0.95 -18.22
C ALA A 158 3.53 0.43 -17.49
N ARG A 159 3.76 0.95 -16.27
CA ARG A 159 4.78 0.46 -15.35
C ARG A 159 4.39 -0.92 -14.83
N SER A 160 3.10 -1.13 -14.55
CA SER A 160 2.54 -2.40 -14.12
C SER A 160 2.66 -3.46 -15.22
N PRO A 161 3.35 -4.60 -14.95
CA PRO A 161 3.40 -5.74 -15.85
C PRO A 161 2.02 -6.30 -16.24
N LEU A 162 1.01 -6.10 -15.38
CA LEU A 162 -0.35 -6.58 -15.59
C LEU A 162 -1.11 -5.72 -16.61
N LYS A 163 -0.83 -4.41 -16.65
CA LYS A 163 -1.45 -3.47 -17.60
C LYS A 163 -0.71 -3.36 -18.93
N GLN A 164 0.54 -3.81 -18.99
CA GLN A 164 1.28 -3.86 -20.25
C GLN A 164 0.57 -4.75 -21.29
N ARG A 165 0.45 -4.24 -22.52
CA ARG A 165 -0.05 -5.01 -23.67
C ARG A 165 0.71 -6.34 -23.83
N HIS A 166 0.00 -7.38 -24.23
CA HIS A 166 0.59 -8.71 -24.45
C HIS A 166 1.70 -8.66 -25.51
N VAL A 167 2.80 -9.40 -25.31
CA VAL A 167 3.95 -9.39 -26.24
C VAL A 167 3.53 -9.73 -27.67
N LEU A 168 2.66 -10.74 -27.86
CA LEU A 168 2.13 -11.08 -29.19
C LEU A 168 1.45 -9.90 -29.88
N LEU A 169 0.62 -9.15 -29.15
CA LEU A 169 -0.07 -8.00 -29.72
C LEU A 169 0.91 -6.89 -30.08
N LYS A 170 1.92 -6.63 -29.22
CA LYS A 170 3.00 -5.68 -29.52
C LYS A 170 3.80 -6.12 -30.76
N TYR A 171 4.08 -7.40 -30.89
CA TYR A 171 4.77 -7.98 -32.04
C TYR A 171 3.96 -7.81 -33.33
N LEU A 172 2.67 -8.15 -33.32
CA LEU A 172 1.81 -8.02 -34.49
C LEU A 172 1.66 -6.55 -34.92
N LEU A 173 1.35 -5.66 -33.98
CA LEU A 173 1.23 -4.23 -34.26
C LEU A 173 2.57 -3.63 -34.72
N GLY A 174 3.68 -4.06 -34.13
CA GLY A 174 5.02 -3.64 -34.55
C GLY A 174 5.34 -4.07 -35.97
N ASN A 175 4.99 -5.29 -36.38
CA ASN A 175 5.18 -5.75 -37.76
C ASN A 175 4.27 -5.02 -38.74
N VAL A 176 3.02 -4.75 -38.39
CA VAL A 176 2.11 -3.94 -39.22
C VAL A 176 2.67 -2.52 -39.39
N PHE A 177 3.12 -1.89 -38.30
CA PHE A 177 3.73 -0.57 -38.34
C PHE A 177 5.00 -0.56 -39.22
N ASN A 178 5.89 -1.53 -39.04
CA ASN A 178 7.10 -1.67 -39.87
C ASN A 178 6.74 -1.88 -41.34
N ALA A 179 5.73 -2.69 -41.64
CA ALA A 179 5.26 -2.90 -43.01
C ALA A 179 4.73 -1.60 -43.64
N ILE A 180 4.00 -0.78 -42.89
CA ILE A 180 3.53 0.54 -43.34
C ILE A 180 4.71 1.47 -43.60
N VAL A 181 5.70 1.52 -42.70
CA VAL A 181 6.86 2.41 -42.83
C VAL A 181 7.73 2.01 -44.03
N PHE A 182 8.19 0.76 -44.08
CA PHE A 182 9.05 0.30 -45.17
C PHE A 182 8.30 0.19 -46.51
N GLY A 183 7.05 -0.26 -46.47
CA GLY A 183 6.18 -0.29 -47.66
C GLY A 183 5.83 1.09 -48.17
N GLY A 184 5.60 2.06 -47.27
CA GLY A 184 5.35 3.45 -47.63
C GLY A 184 6.55 4.12 -48.29
N VAL A 185 7.77 3.90 -47.77
CA VAL A 185 9.00 4.39 -48.39
C VAL A 185 9.24 3.73 -49.76
N ALA A 186 9.04 2.42 -49.86
CA ALA A 186 9.16 1.71 -51.14
C ALA A 186 8.14 2.23 -52.17
N ALA A 187 6.87 2.37 -51.78
CA ALA A 187 5.81 2.92 -52.62
C ALA A 187 6.10 4.37 -53.06
N ALA A 188 6.58 5.21 -52.15
CA ALA A 188 6.99 6.58 -52.46
C ALA A 188 8.15 6.62 -53.46
N SER A 189 9.12 5.70 -53.35
CA SER A 189 10.23 5.61 -54.30
C SER A 189 9.78 5.18 -55.72
N ILE A 190 8.78 4.29 -55.80
CA ILE A 190 8.17 3.86 -57.07
C ILE A 190 7.39 5.02 -57.69
N TRP A 191 6.58 5.71 -56.90
CA TRP A 191 5.85 6.89 -57.35
C TRP A 191 6.79 7.99 -57.84
N ALA A 192 7.84 8.32 -57.09
CA ALA A 192 8.83 9.31 -57.49
C ALA A 192 9.58 8.92 -58.78
N SER A 193 9.85 7.63 -59.01
CA SER A 193 10.37 7.14 -60.29
C SER A 193 9.41 7.38 -61.44
N SER A 194 8.12 7.07 -61.25
CA SER A 194 7.08 7.27 -62.27
C SER A 194 6.88 8.75 -62.62
N ALA A 195 7.18 9.66 -61.69
CA ALA A 195 7.16 11.10 -61.89
C ALA A 195 8.46 11.66 -62.51
N GLY A 196 9.44 10.80 -62.83
CA GLY A 196 10.74 11.19 -63.39
C GLY A 196 11.68 11.87 -62.39
N LEU A 197 11.36 11.85 -61.09
CA LEU A 197 12.17 12.46 -60.03
C LEU A 197 13.34 11.58 -59.58
N LEU A 198 13.22 10.26 -59.80
CA LEU A 198 14.23 9.26 -59.46
C LEU A 198 14.51 8.33 -60.65
N GLY A 199 15.77 7.96 -60.83
CA GLY A 199 16.17 6.95 -61.81
C GLY A 199 15.77 5.54 -61.37
N GLU A 200 15.45 4.67 -62.33
CA GLU A 200 14.96 3.30 -62.09
C GLU A 200 15.93 2.48 -61.21
N THR A 201 17.24 2.64 -61.42
CA THR A 201 18.27 1.96 -60.61
C THR A 201 18.20 2.36 -59.15
N ALA A 202 17.98 3.66 -58.86
CA ALA A 202 17.88 4.15 -57.48
C ALA A 202 16.61 3.61 -56.79
N THR A 203 15.48 3.61 -57.49
CA THR A 203 14.22 3.06 -56.98
C THR A 203 14.30 1.56 -56.71
N PHE A 204 14.95 0.79 -57.58
CA PHE A 204 15.19 -0.64 -57.33
C PHE A 204 15.97 -0.88 -56.05
N TRP A 205 17.07 -0.14 -55.83
CA TRP A 205 17.85 -0.26 -54.60
C TRP A 205 17.09 0.17 -53.35
N ILE A 206 16.34 1.28 -53.40
CA ILE A 206 15.54 1.75 -52.26
C ILE A 206 14.49 0.70 -51.88
N ALA A 207 13.70 0.23 -52.85
CA ALA A 207 12.68 -0.80 -52.60
C ALA A 207 13.31 -2.11 -52.09
N GLY A 208 14.41 -2.54 -52.70
CA GLY A 208 15.15 -3.75 -52.29
C GLY A 208 15.68 -3.66 -50.85
N ILE A 209 16.28 -2.53 -50.47
CA ILE A 209 16.76 -2.29 -49.10
C ILE A 209 15.59 -2.25 -48.11
N CYS A 210 14.48 -1.57 -48.43
CA CYS A 210 13.31 -1.53 -47.56
C CYS A 210 12.72 -2.92 -47.29
N VAL A 211 12.63 -3.77 -48.32
CA VAL A 211 12.19 -5.16 -48.16
C VAL A 211 13.19 -5.97 -47.32
N ALA A 212 14.48 -5.85 -47.60
CA ALA A 212 15.52 -6.55 -46.84
C ALA A 212 15.50 -6.15 -45.35
N LEU A 213 15.38 -4.86 -45.05
CA LEU A 213 15.26 -4.34 -43.68
C LEU A 213 13.98 -4.83 -43.01
N PHE A 214 12.84 -4.78 -43.69
CA PHE A 214 11.59 -5.30 -43.16
C PHE A 214 11.70 -6.77 -42.77
N LEU A 215 12.23 -7.62 -43.67
CA LEU A 215 12.42 -9.05 -43.41
C LEU A 215 13.41 -9.30 -42.27
N LEU A 216 14.50 -8.52 -42.20
CA LEU A 216 15.48 -8.61 -41.11
C LEU A 216 14.85 -8.27 -39.76
N PHE A 217 14.10 -7.16 -39.68
CA PHE A 217 13.39 -6.76 -38.45
C PHE A 217 12.32 -7.77 -38.05
N ALA A 218 11.55 -8.28 -39.02
CA ALA A 218 10.57 -9.33 -38.78
C ALA A 218 11.26 -10.58 -38.21
N ALA A 219 12.31 -11.08 -38.86
CA ALA A 219 13.06 -12.25 -38.40
C ALA A 219 13.63 -12.07 -36.99
N LEU A 220 14.28 -10.94 -36.71
CA LEU A 220 14.83 -10.64 -35.39
C LEU A 220 13.75 -10.60 -34.31
N THR A 221 12.63 -9.93 -34.57
CA THR A 221 11.54 -9.85 -33.60
C THR A 221 10.84 -11.20 -33.39
N THR A 222 10.73 -12.04 -34.42
CA THR A 222 10.22 -13.41 -34.30
C THR A 222 11.15 -14.27 -33.44
N ILE A 223 12.47 -14.19 -33.61
CA ILE A 223 13.46 -14.92 -32.81
C ILE A 223 13.42 -14.49 -31.34
N LEU A 224 13.24 -13.18 -31.07
CA LEU A 224 13.20 -12.63 -29.71
C LEU A 224 11.84 -12.83 -29.01
N LEU A 225 10.78 -13.10 -29.75
CA LEU A 225 9.41 -13.27 -29.25
C LEU A 225 9.29 -14.26 -28.08
N PRO A 226 9.81 -15.51 -28.15
CA PRO A 226 9.69 -16.45 -27.03
C PRO A 226 10.33 -15.94 -25.75
N PHE A 227 11.50 -15.29 -25.84
CA PHE A 227 12.19 -14.73 -24.67
C PHE A 227 11.40 -13.57 -24.05
N ALA A 228 10.87 -12.68 -24.89
CA ALA A 228 10.03 -11.58 -24.45
C ALA A 228 8.73 -12.07 -23.78
N TRP A 229 8.12 -13.12 -24.33
CA TRP A 229 6.96 -13.77 -23.73
C TRP A 229 7.30 -14.32 -22.34
N VAL A 230 8.33 -15.17 -22.24
CA VAL A 230 8.72 -15.77 -20.95
C VAL A 230 9.03 -14.70 -19.91
N ARG A 231 9.72 -13.62 -20.30
CA ARG A 231 9.99 -12.47 -19.43
C ARG A 231 8.71 -11.78 -18.96
N GLN A 232 7.76 -11.51 -19.85
CA GLN A 232 6.47 -10.90 -19.48
C GLN A 232 5.66 -11.82 -18.57
N ALA A 233 5.58 -13.11 -18.90
CA ALA A 233 4.87 -14.10 -18.10
C ALA A 233 5.47 -14.21 -16.69
N LYS A 234 6.81 -14.23 -16.57
CA LYS A 234 7.51 -14.23 -15.28
C LYS A 234 7.19 -12.98 -14.48
N ALA A 235 7.29 -11.79 -15.08
CA ALA A 235 6.99 -10.53 -14.39
C ALA A 235 5.53 -10.49 -13.87
N ARG A 236 4.56 -10.92 -14.68
CA ARG A 236 3.16 -10.99 -14.25
C ARG A 236 2.94 -11.98 -13.11
N ARG A 237 3.54 -13.17 -13.18
CA ARG A 237 3.50 -14.17 -12.10
C ARG A 237 4.07 -13.60 -10.80
N THR A 238 5.25 -12.96 -10.87
CA THR A 238 5.85 -12.31 -9.70
C THR A 238 4.90 -11.30 -9.06
N VAL A 239 4.25 -10.43 -9.85
CA VAL A 239 3.28 -9.47 -9.29
C VAL A 239 2.09 -10.19 -8.63
N TYR A 240 1.55 -11.24 -9.24
CA TYR A 240 0.48 -12.03 -8.63
C TYR A 240 0.93 -12.71 -7.33
N ASP A 241 2.14 -13.26 -7.29
CA ASP A 241 2.70 -13.92 -6.11
C ASP A 241 2.91 -12.91 -4.97
N LEU A 242 3.35 -11.68 -5.29
CA LEU A 242 3.48 -10.59 -4.32
C LEU A 242 2.12 -10.16 -3.77
N LEU A 243 1.14 -9.88 -4.64
CA LEU A 243 -0.22 -9.52 -4.24
C LEU A 243 -0.86 -10.62 -3.37
N ALA A 244 -0.66 -11.89 -3.73
CA ALA A 244 -1.14 -13.02 -2.93
C ALA A 244 -0.47 -13.06 -1.56
N THR A 245 0.86 -12.87 -1.49
CA THR A 245 1.61 -12.86 -0.24
C THR A 245 1.15 -11.74 0.69
N MET A 246 0.98 -10.52 0.17
CA MET A 246 0.51 -9.36 0.94
C MET A 246 -0.94 -9.55 1.40
N ASN A 247 -1.81 -10.05 0.53
CA ASN A 247 -3.20 -10.36 0.87
C ASN A 247 -3.30 -11.44 1.95
N THR A 248 -2.49 -12.49 1.87
CA THR A 248 -2.42 -13.51 2.92
C THR A 248 -1.98 -12.89 4.24
N LEU A 249 -0.91 -12.09 4.26
CA LEU A 249 -0.43 -11.46 5.49
C LEU A 249 -1.49 -10.53 6.10
N TYR A 250 -2.18 -9.73 5.28
CA TYR A 250 -3.29 -8.87 5.73
C TYR A 250 -4.44 -9.69 6.34
N ASN A 251 -4.87 -10.76 5.67
CA ASN A 251 -5.98 -11.58 6.15
C ASN A 251 -5.61 -12.37 7.42
N GLU A 252 -4.34 -12.73 7.61
CA GLU A 252 -3.86 -13.34 8.85
C GLU A 252 -3.98 -12.38 10.06
N GLN A 253 -3.91 -11.05 9.85
CA GLN A 253 -4.13 -10.05 10.91
C GLN A 253 -5.59 -9.86 11.32
N ARG A 254 -6.54 -10.57 10.68
CA ARG A 254 -7.97 -10.43 10.96
C ARG A 254 -8.43 -11.27 12.17
N SER A 255 -7.61 -12.21 12.65
CA SER A 255 -7.99 -13.02 13.79
C SER A 255 -8.18 -12.14 15.04
N ASP A 256 -9.28 -12.35 15.78
CA ASP A 256 -9.50 -11.74 17.11
C ASP A 256 -8.60 -12.37 18.19
N GLY A 257 -7.81 -13.39 17.84
CA GLY A 257 -6.86 -14.06 18.73
C GLY A 257 -5.49 -13.37 18.76
N PRO A 258 -4.68 -13.63 19.80
CA PRO A 258 -3.35 -13.05 19.92
C PRO A 258 -2.45 -13.48 18.75
N VAL A 259 -1.88 -12.51 18.05
CA VAL A 259 -0.97 -12.70 16.93
C VAL A 259 0.47 -12.55 17.41
N SER A 260 1.34 -13.47 17.02
CA SER A 260 2.77 -13.40 17.33
C SER A 260 3.45 -12.32 16.48
N SER A 261 4.08 -11.33 17.11
CA SER A 261 4.81 -10.28 16.38
C SER A 261 6.00 -10.84 15.61
N GLN A 262 6.70 -11.83 16.18
CA GLN A 262 7.79 -12.53 15.50
C GLN A 262 7.31 -13.22 14.22
N TYR A 263 6.15 -13.87 14.26
CA TYR A 263 5.58 -14.52 13.09
C TYR A 263 5.31 -13.50 11.98
N VAL A 264 4.70 -12.36 12.32
CA VAL A 264 4.41 -11.30 11.34
C VAL A 264 5.68 -10.65 10.83
N TYR A 265 6.68 -10.44 11.69
CA TYR A 265 7.99 -9.94 11.33
C TYR A 265 8.68 -10.84 10.30
N ASP A 266 8.75 -12.14 10.58
CA ASP A 266 9.38 -13.13 9.68
C ASP A 266 8.65 -13.18 8.34
N ARG A 267 7.31 -13.18 8.35
CA ARG A 267 6.51 -13.18 7.13
C ARG A 267 6.67 -11.89 6.32
N ALA A 268 6.72 -10.74 6.98
CA ALA A 268 6.97 -9.46 6.33
C ALA A 268 8.39 -9.43 5.73
N LYS A 269 9.40 -9.92 6.45
CA LYS A 269 10.79 -10.04 5.98
C LYS A 269 10.93 -10.99 4.79
N ASP A 270 10.27 -12.14 4.83
CA ASP A 270 10.22 -13.09 3.72
C ASP A 270 9.54 -12.49 2.48
N ALA A 271 8.46 -11.72 2.68
CA ALA A 271 7.81 -10.99 1.61
C ALA A 271 8.71 -9.88 1.05
N ALA A 272 9.48 -9.20 1.91
CA ALA A 272 10.45 -8.19 1.50
C ALA A 272 11.58 -8.78 0.64
N ALA A 273 12.07 -9.97 1.01
CA ALA A 273 13.06 -10.70 0.21
C ALA A 273 12.56 -11.07 -1.20
N LYS A 274 11.24 -11.14 -1.40
CA LYS A 274 10.61 -11.36 -2.71
C LYS A 274 10.35 -10.07 -3.50
N GLY A 275 10.53 -8.91 -2.87
CA GLY A 275 10.37 -7.59 -3.51
C GLY A 275 9.21 -6.74 -2.99
N VAL A 276 8.54 -7.12 -1.90
CA VAL A 276 7.58 -6.22 -1.22
C VAL A 276 8.34 -5.12 -0.47
N VAL A 277 7.90 -3.87 -0.57
CA VAL A 277 8.51 -2.75 0.15
C VAL A 277 7.60 -2.34 1.29
N TRP A 278 7.79 -2.93 2.47
CA TRP A 278 7.01 -2.55 3.65
C TRP A 278 7.43 -1.18 4.22
N PRO A 279 6.51 -0.42 4.83
CA PRO A 279 6.85 0.82 5.52
C PRO A 279 7.77 0.53 6.71
N ALA A 280 8.84 1.31 6.88
CA ALA A 280 9.80 1.12 7.97
C ALA A 280 9.15 1.13 9.38
N PRO A 281 8.13 1.96 9.66
CA PRO A 281 7.42 1.93 10.94
C PRO A 281 6.78 0.58 11.28
N LEU A 282 6.49 -0.29 10.30
CA LEU A 282 5.95 -1.63 10.57
C LEU A 282 6.96 -2.47 11.36
N PHE A 283 8.22 -2.49 10.93
CA PHE A 283 9.26 -3.26 11.61
C PHE A 283 9.58 -2.66 12.98
N ALA A 284 9.65 -1.34 13.08
CA ALA A 284 9.87 -0.66 14.37
C ALA A 284 8.76 -1.01 15.39
N LEU A 285 7.50 -1.04 14.94
CA LEU A 285 6.37 -1.43 15.79
C LEU A 285 6.42 -2.90 16.19
N LEU A 286 6.74 -3.79 15.26
CA LEU A 286 6.86 -5.23 15.56
C LEU A 286 8.01 -5.53 16.53
N ASP A 287 9.14 -4.83 16.41
CA ASP A 287 10.28 -4.93 17.32
C ASP A 287 9.92 -4.43 18.73
N ASP A 288 9.20 -3.31 18.83
CA ASP A 288 8.67 -2.79 20.11
C ASP A 288 7.75 -3.82 20.78
N ILE A 289 6.78 -4.37 20.04
CA ILE A 289 5.87 -5.40 20.57
C ILE A 289 6.63 -6.66 21.00
N GLN A 290 7.63 -7.06 20.20
CA GLN A 290 8.47 -8.21 20.51
C GLN A 290 9.24 -8.04 21.82
N SER A 291 9.77 -6.84 22.07
CA SER A 291 10.52 -6.54 23.29
C SER A 291 9.67 -6.59 24.57
N ARG A 292 8.34 -6.42 24.45
CA ARG A 292 7.40 -6.35 25.58
C ARG A 292 6.72 -7.67 25.88
N SER A 293 5.95 -8.18 24.92
CA SER A 293 5.05 -9.33 25.10
C SER A 293 5.26 -10.40 24.04
N GLY A 294 5.81 -10.05 22.87
CA GLY A 294 5.89 -10.92 21.71
C GLY A 294 4.55 -11.18 21.01
N ARG A 295 3.45 -10.63 21.53
CA ARG A 295 2.08 -10.85 21.03
C ARG A 295 1.22 -9.61 21.21
N TYR A 296 0.30 -9.42 20.28
CA TYR A 296 -0.70 -8.36 20.29
C TYR A 296 -2.03 -8.86 19.75
#